data_AF-X1NE92-F1
#
_entry.id   AF-X1NE92-F1
#
_cell.length_a   1.000
_cell.length_b   1.000
_cell.length_c   1.000
_cell.angle_alpha   90.00
_cell.angle_beta   90.00
_cell.angle_gamma   90.00
#
_symmetry.space_group_name_H-M   'P 1'
#
loop_
_entity.id
_entity.type
_entity.pdbx_description
1 polymer ?
#
loop_
_entity_poly.entity_id
_entity_poly.type
_entity_poly.pdbx_seq_one_letter_code
_entity_poly.pdbx_strand_id
1 'polypeptide(L)' 'MKILVTNDDGIFAEGLWILVKALKSIAQVIVVAPDREQSA' A
#
# COMPACT_ATOMS: atom_id res chain seq x y z
N MET A 1 -6.28 -10.81 12.06
CA MET A 1 -4.94 -10.61 11.45
C MET A 1 -4.81 -9.17 10.98
N LYS A 2 -3.61 -8.57 11.09
CA LYS A 2 -3.32 -7.22 10.57
C LYS A 2 -2.18 -7.32 9.56
N ILE A 3 -2.28 -6.59 8.44
CA ILE A 3 -1.26 -6.52 7.39
C ILE A 3 -0.86 -5.06 7.22
N LEU A 4 0.45 -4.78 7.23
CA LEU A 4 1.02 -3.49 6.84
C LEU A 4 1.46 -3.57 5.37
N VAL A 5 1.04 -2.61 4.55
CA VAL A 5 1.41 -2.48 3.15
C VAL A 5 2.15 -1.16 2.94
N THR A 6 3.26 -1.20 2.22
CA THR A 6 4.11 -0.06 1.86
C THR A 6 4.64 -0.24 0.45
N ASN A 7 5.11 0.84 -0.17
CA ASN A 7 5.86 0.88 -1.43
C ASN A 7 6.81 2.09 -1.45
N ASP A 8 7.65 2.15 -2.48
CA ASP A 8 8.57 3.25 -2.81
C ASP A 8 8.00 4.24 -3.84
N ASP A 9 7.07 3.84 -4.70
CA ASP A 9 6.44 4.73 -5.70
C ASP A 9 5.56 5.85 -5.08
N GLY A 10 5.14 5.67 -3.82
CA GLY A 10 4.36 6.64 -3.05
C GLY A 10 2.88 6.30 -2.87
N ILE A 11 2.24 7.08 -1.98
CA ILE A 11 0.87 6.85 -1.48
C ILE A 11 -0.21 6.98 -2.57
N PHE A 12 0.10 7.66 -3.67
CA PHE A 12 -0.80 7.85 -4.80
C PHE A 12 -0.62 6.79 -5.91
N ALA A 13 0.31 5.84 -5.75
CA ALA A 13 0.53 4.80 -6.74
C ALA A 13 -0.69 3.87 -6.88
N GLU A 14 -1.15 3.66 -8.11
CA GLU A 14 -2.33 2.83 -8.39
C GLU A 14 -2.11 1.38 -7.91
N GLY A 15 -0.92 0.83 -8.15
CA GLY A 15 -0.57 -0.54 -7.77
C GLY A 15 -0.71 -0.82 -6.27
N LEU A 16 -0.35 0.15 -5.43
CA LEU A 16 -0.51 0.08 -3.97
C LEU A 16 -1.99 -0.15 -3.60
N TRP A 17 -2.90 0.61 -4.21
CA TRP A 17 -4.33 0.52 -3.90
C TRP A 17 -5.01 -0.72 -4.50
N ILE A 18 -4.52 -1.21 -5.64
CA ILE A 18 -4.95 -2.52 -6.18
C ILE A 18 -4.62 -3.64 -5.19
N LEU A 19 -3.40 -3.67 -4.66
CA LEU A 19 -2.99 -4.65 -3.65
C LEU A 19 -3.81 -4.53 -2.37
N VAL A 20 -3.99 -3.31 -1.85
CA VAL A 20 -4.81 -3.05 -0.66
C VAL A 20 -6.25 -3.55 -0.85
N LYS A 21 -6.84 -3.32 -2.04
CA LYS A 21 -8.20 -3.78 -2.34
C LYS A 21 -8.31 -5.31 -2.30
N ALA A 22 -7.32 -6.03 -2.81
CA ALA A 22 -7.28 -7.50 -2.74
C ALA A 22 -7.17 -7.99 -1.28
N LEU A 23 -6.27 -7.41 -0.50
CA LEU A 23 -5.96 -7.82 0.87
C LEU A 23 -7.07 -7.49 1.90
N LYS A 24 -7.89 -6.46 1.64
CA LYS A 24 -9.00 -6.06 2.51
C LYS A 24 -10.03 -7.18 2.75
N SER A 25 -10.10 -8.18 1.86
CA SER A 25 -11.01 -9.32 2.00
C SER A 25 -10.59 -10.34 3.07
N ILE A 26 -9.31 -10.35 3.47
CA ILE A 26 -8.74 -11.39 4.35
C ILE A 26 -8.14 -10.84 5.65
N ALA A 27 -7.92 -9.52 5.76
CA ALA A 27 -7.32 -8.90 6.94
C ALA A 27 -7.64 -7.41 7.05
N GLN A 28 -7.43 -6.86 8.26
CA GLN A 28 -7.33 -5.43 8.46
C GLN A 28 -6.02 -4.94 7.83
N VAL A 29 -6.12 -4.04 6.85
CA VAL A 29 -4.97 -3.48 6.13
C VAL A 29 -4.64 -2.10 6.67
N ILE A 30 -3.36 -1.88 6.98
CA ILE A 30 -2.78 -0.58 7.34
C ILE A 30 -1.81 -0.21 6.22
N VAL A 31 -1.88 1.02 5.72
CA VAL A 31 -1.04 1.51 4.63
C VAL A 31 -0.11 2.60 5.16
N VAL A 32 1.18 2.48 4.88
CA VAL A 32 2.19 3.52 5.15
C VAL A 32 3.07 3.58 3.91
N ALA A 33 3.10 4.72 3.22
CA ALA A 33 3.88 4.94 2.00
C ALA A 33 4.34 6.41 1.95
N PRO A 34 5.43 6.74 1.22
CA PRO A 34 5.88 8.12 1.09
C PRO A 34 4.89 8.96 0.29
N ASP A 35 4.89 10.29 0.48
CA ASP A 35 4.02 11.21 -0.29
C ASP A 35 4.39 11.23 -1.79
N ARG A 36 5.67 11.01 -2.10
CA ARG A 36 6.26 11.03 -3.44
C ARG A 36 7.20 9.85 -3.66
N GLU A 37 7.40 9.50 -4.92
CA GLU A 37 8.32 8.45 -5.37
C GLU A 37 9.71 8.58 -4.72
N GLN A 38 10.25 7.45 -4.26
CA GLN A 38 11.58 7.28 -3.67
C GLN A 38 12.47 6.34 -4.49
N SER A 39 11.99 5.91 -5.66
CA SER A 39 12.75 5.12 -6.61
C SER A 39 13.97 5.91 -7.12
N ALA A 40 15.09 5.21 -7.33
CA ALA A 40 16.37 5.80 -7.72
C ALA A 40 16.48 6.08 -9.23
#